data_AF-A0A2N5DSX7-F1
#
_entry.id   AF-A0A2N5DSX7-F1
#
_cell.length_a   1.000
_cell.length_b   1.000
_cell.length_c   1.000
_cell.angle_alpha   90.00
_cell.angle_beta   90.00
_cell.angle_gamma   90.00
#
_symmetry.space_group_name_H-M   'P 1'
#
loop_
_entity.id
_entity.type
_entity.pdbx_description
1 polymer ?
#
loop_
_entity_poly.entity_id
_entity_poly.type
_entity_poly.pdbx_seq_one_letter_code
_entity_poly.pdbx_strand_id
1 'polypeptide(L)'
;MMNKQEIKAIFLAHGFQERLQADGSMDLNPYVYEAAEALLERFWIDTSIRYHLFALNRAVTLLRALARFTTAGSTTSRFLFSC
;
A
#
# COMPACT_ATOMS: atom_id res chain seq x y z
N MET A 1 -13.54 -3.04 2.17
CA MET A 1 -13.19 -4.08 1.18
C MET A 1 -14.24 -3.98 0.08
N MET A 2 -13.84 -4.09 -1.19
CA MET A 2 -14.78 -3.94 -2.31
C MET A 2 -15.83 -5.05 -2.23
N ASN A 3 -17.11 -4.71 -2.41
CA ASN A 3 -18.19 -5.68 -2.27
C ASN A 3 -18.43 -6.48 -3.57
N LYS A 4 -19.19 -7.58 -3.48
CA LYS A 4 -19.46 -8.44 -4.65
C LYS A 4 -20.16 -7.72 -5.80
N GLN A 5 -21.02 -6.73 -5.53
CA GLN A 5 -21.73 -5.99 -6.56
C GLN A 5 -20.79 -5.07 -7.35
N GLU A 6 -19.83 -4.42 -6.66
CA GLU A 6 -18.79 -3.60 -7.28
C GLU A 6 -17.84 -4.46 -8.12
N ILE A 7 -17.42 -5.62 -7.59
CA ILE A 7 -16.63 -6.61 -8.33
C ILE A 7 -17.38 -6.99 -9.61
N LYS A 8 -18.65 -7.41 -9.48
CA LYS A 8 -19.49 -7.79 -10.62
C LYS A 8 -19.56 -6.70 -11.68
N ALA A 9 -19.82 -5.45 -11.29
CA ALA A 9 -19.93 -4.33 -12.22
C ALA A 9 -18.64 -4.12 -13.03
N ILE A 10 -17.47 -4.23 -12.40
CA ILE A 10 -16.17 -4.10 -13.08
C ILE A 10 -15.98 -5.22 -14.09
N PHE A 11 -16.19 -6.47 -13.69
CA PHE A 11 -15.99 -7.60 -14.60
C PHE A 11 -16.93 -7.54 -15.82
N LEU A 12 -18.20 -7.16 -15.61
CA LEU A 12 -19.14 -6.96 -16.71
C LEU A 12 -18.71 -5.83 -17.66
N ALA A 13 -18.19 -4.72 -17.12
CA ALA A 13 -17.66 -3.62 -17.93
C ALA A 13 -16.44 -4.04 -18.79
N HIS A 14 -15.74 -5.11 -18.39
CA HIS A 14 -14.59 -5.66 -19.10
C HIS A 14 -14.93 -6.90 -19.94
N GLY A 15 -16.21 -7.12 -20.25
CA GLY A 15 -16.64 -8.15 -21.22
C GLY A 15 -16.86 -9.54 -20.62
N PHE A 16 -16.84 -9.68 -19.29
CA PHE A 16 -17.35 -10.89 -18.67
C PHE A 16 -18.86 -10.96 -18.82
N GLN A 17 -19.40 -12.17 -18.83
CA GLN A 17 -20.82 -12.42 -19.01
C GLN A 17 -21.34 -13.24 -17.84
N GLU A 18 -22.56 -12.89 -17.42
CA GLU A 18 -23.31 -13.71 -16.47
C GLU A 18 -23.66 -15.07 -17.09
N ARG A 19 -23.75 -16.08 -16.24
CA ARG A 19 -24.16 -17.43 -16.59
C ARG A 19 -25.27 -17.89 -15.66
N LEU A 20 -26.08 -18.81 -16.18
CA LEU A 20 -27.10 -19.47 -15.39
C LEU A 20 -26.43 -20.34 -14.33
N GLN A 21 -26.77 -20.09 -13.07
CA GLN A 21 -26.28 -20.84 -11.91
C GLN A 21 -27.19 -22.02 -11.60
N ALA A 22 -26.73 -22.92 -10.71
CA ALA A 22 -27.49 -24.10 -10.30
C ALA A 22 -28.82 -23.76 -9.59
N ASP A 23 -28.93 -22.57 -9.00
CA ASP A 23 -30.15 -22.05 -8.38
C ASP A 23 -31.10 -21.36 -9.38
N GLY A 24 -30.73 -21.31 -10.67
CA GLY A 24 -31.50 -20.67 -11.73
C GLY A 24 -31.29 -19.15 -11.85
N SER A 25 -30.41 -18.56 -11.03
CA SER A 25 -30.05 -17.14 -11.13
C SER A 25 -29.04 -16.87 -12.25
N MET A 26 -28.98 -15.64 -12.74
CA MET A 26 -27.92 -15.18 -13.66
C MET A 26 -26.85 -14.44 -12.86
N ASP A 27 -25.63 -14.98 -12.83
CA ASP A 27 -24.51 -14.33 -12.15
C ASP A 27 -23.16 -14.69 -12.78
N LEU A 28 -22.10 -13.95 -12.44
CA LEU A 28 -20.74 -14.35 -12.79
C LEU A 28 -20.37 -15.68 -12.12
N ASN A 29 -19.48 -16.45 -12.75
CA ASN A 29 -19.00 -17.69 -12.15
C ASN A 29 -18.36 -17.43 -10.78
N PRO A 30 -18.63 -18.27 -9.75
CA PRO A 30 -18.15 -18.05 -8.38
C PRO A 30 -16.64 -17.80 -8.26
N TYR A 31 -15.84 -18.52 -9.05
CA TYR A 31 -14.37 -18.38 -9.05
C TYR A 31 -13.87 -16.98 -9.44
N VAL A 32 -14.69 -16.18 -10.14
CA VAL A 32 -14.34 -14.79 -10.49
C VAL A 32 -14.29 -13.92 -9.24
N TYR A 33 -15.24 -14.11 -8.32
CA TYR A 33 -15.27 -13.39 -7.06
C TYR A 33 -14.10 -13.80 -6.17
N GLU A 34 -13.82 -15.10 -6.06
CA GLU A 34 -12.70 -15.62 -5.27
C GLU A 34 -11.35 -15.09 -5.78
N ALA A 35 -11.16 -15.07 -7.11
CA ALA A 35 -9.95 -14.51 -7.71
C ALA A 35 -9.83 -13.00 -7.46
N ALA A 36 -10.93 -12.26 -7.56
CA ALA A 36 -10.94 -10.82 -7.31
C ALA A 36 -10.61 -10.49 -5.85
N GLU A 37 -11.20 -11.21 -4.90
CA GLU A 37 -10.95 -11.07 -3.47
C GLU A 37 -9.47 -11.35 -3.15
N ALA A 38 -8.92 -12.46 -3.66
CA ALA A 38 -7.51 -12.81 -3.46
C ALA A 38 -6.56 -11.73 -4.03
N LEU A 39 -6.87 -11.17 -5.20
CA LEU A 39 -6.08 -10.08 -5.79
C LEU A 39 -6.17 -8.81 -4.93
N LEU A 40 -7.36 -8.43 -4.47
CA LEU A 40 -7.55 -7.27 -3.63
C LEU A 40 -6.79 -7.40 -2.31
N GLU A 41 -6.89 -8.55 -1.64
CA GLU A 41 -6.13 -8.83 -0.42
C GLU A 41 -4.62 -8.71 -0.66
N ARG A 42 -4.11 -9.32 -1.74
CA ARG A 42 -2.69 -9.27 -2.08
C ARG A 42 -2.23 -7.83 -2.35
N PHE A 43 -3.00 -7.07 -3.12
CA PHE A 43 -2.67 -5.68 -3.43
C PHE A 43 -2.68 -4.82 -2.17
N TRP A 44 -3.66 -4.98 -1.28
CA TRP A 44 -3.80 -4.19 -0.06
C TRP A 44 -2.67 -4.44 0.93
N ILE A 45 -2.25 -5.70 1.09
CA ILE A 45 -1.09 -6.07 1.91
C ILE A 45 0.16 -5.37 1.37
N ASP A 46 0.37 -5.42 0.04
CA ASP A 46 1.57 -4.90 -0.61
C ASP A 46 1.63 -3.36 -0.59
N THR A 47 0.53 -2.65 -0.84
CA THR A 47 0.49 -1.17 -0.69
C THR A 47 0.69 -0.75 0.75
N SER A 48 0.02 -1.41 1.71
CA SER A 48 0.16 -1.06 3.13
C SER A 48 1.61 -1.19 3.59
N ILE A 49 2.27 -2.30 3.26
CA ILE A 49 3.69 -2.53 3.59
C ILE A 49 4.58 -1.48 2.93
N ARG A 50 4.39 -1.20 1.63
CA ARG A 50 5.20 -0.19 0.93
C ARG A 50 5.07 1.20 1.54
N TYR A 51 3.85 1.64 1.87
CA TYR A 51 3.65 2.95 2.50
C TYR A 51 4.36 3.05 3.86
N HIS A 52 4.23 2.03 4.71
CA HIS A 52 4.88 2.01 6.02
C HIS A 52 6.42 1.97 5.91
N LEU A 53 6.97 1.13 5.03
CA LEU A 53 8.42 1.07 4.80
C LEU A 53 8.96 2.39 4.26
N PHE A 54 8.25 3.02 3.33
CA PHE A 54 8.64 4.33 2.81
C PHE A 54 8.65 5.40 3.92
N ALA A 55 7.58 5.46 4.73
CA ALA A 55 7.48 6.41 5.83
C ALA A 55 8.60 6.22 6.87
N LEU A 56 8.89 4.97 7.25
CA LEU A 56 9.97 4.64 8.19
C LEU A 56 11.35 5.01 7.64
N ASN A 57 11.63 4.68 6.37
CA ASN A 57 12.90 5.03 5.74
C ASN A 57 13.13 6.55 5.69
N ARG A 58 12.07 7.33 5.42
CA ARG A 58 12.14 8.79 5.45
C ARG A 58 12.42 9.30 6.87
N ALA A 59 11.73 8.79 7.88
CA ALA A 59 11.94 9.19 9.28
C ALA A 59 13.37 8.89 9.75
N VAL A 60 13.90 7.70 9.45
CA VAL A 60 15.29 7.31 9.78
C VAL A 60 16.29 8.21 9.06
N THR A 61 16.03 8.57 7.81
CA THR A 61 16.89 9.49 7.05
C THR A 61 16.94 10.87 7.70
N LEU A 62 15.79 11.40 8.14
CA LEU A 62 15.71 12.68 8.83
C LEU A 62 16.42 12.64 10.19
N LEU A 63 16.22 11.58 10.98
CA LEU A 63 16.92 11.41 12.26
C LEU A 63 18.44 11.36 12.07
N ARG A 64 18.93 10.64 11.06
CA ARG A 64 20.36 10.61 10.71
C ARG A 64 20.88 11.98 10.27
N ALA A 65 20.10 12.74 9.50
CA ALA A 65 20.46 14.09 9.09
C ALA A 65 20.56 15.04 10.29
N LEU A 66 19.59 14.99 11.20
CA LEU A 66 19.60 15.78 12.44
C LEU A 66 20.78 15.41 13.33
N ALA A 67 21.08 14.12 13.51
CA ALA A 67 22.22 13.66 14.30
C ALA A 67 23.58 14.10 13.72
N ARG A 68 23.70 14.25 12.40
CA ARG A 68 24.89 14.81 11.75
C ARG A 68 24.99 16.32 11.96
N PHE A 69 23.86 17.03 12.00
CA PHE A 69 23.85 18.47 12.24
C PHE A 69 24.25 18.82 13.68
N THR A 70 23.78 18.06 14.67
CA THR A 70 24.13 18.27 16.08
C THR A 70 25.60 17.96 16.38
N THR A 71 26.20 16.99 15.69
CA THR A 71 27.63 16.66 15.81
C THR A 71 28.52 17.65 15.04
N ALA A 72 28.09 18.16 13.89
CA ALA A 72 28.81 19.22 13.17
C ALA A 72 28.82 20.55 13.95
N GLY A 73 27.69 20.94 14.56
CA GLY A 73 27.58 22.18 15.34
C GLY A 73 28.42 22.23 16.62
N SER A 74 28.78 21.07 17.19
CA SER A 74 29.63 21.02 18.39
C SER A 74 31.13 21.10 18.10
N THR A 75 31.55 20.93 16.84
CA THR A 75 32.97 20.97 16.45
C THR A 75 33.44 22.41 16.20
N THR A 76 32.57 23.29 15.74
CA THR A 76 32.90 24.71 15.48
C THR A 76 33.03 25.54 16.77
N SER A 77 32.43 25.11 17.88
CA SER A 77 32.52 25.81 19.17
C SER A 77 33.86 25.62 19.89
N ARG A 78 34.72 24.68 19.46
CA ARG A 78 36.01 24.40 20.14
C ARG A 78 37.18 25.27 19.67
N PHE A 79 37.01 26.07 18.62
CA PHE A 79 38.08 26.91 18.06
C PHE A 79 37.95 28.41 18.36
N LEU A 80 36.94 28.85 19.11
CA LEU A 80 36.71 30.27 19.43
C LEU A 80 37.04 30.67 20.89
N PHE A 81 37.60 29.76 21.70
CA PHE A 81 38.02 30.04 23.09
C PHE A 81 39.50 29.72 23.32
N SER A 82 40.39 30.28 22.49
CA SER A 82 41.82 30.33 22.77
C SER A 82 42.41 31.63 22.23
N CYS A 83 42.11 32.73 22.92
CA CYS A 83 42.84 33.99 22.91
C CYS A 83 42.83 34.53 24.35
#